data_AF-A0A843D1C7-F1
#
_entry.id   AF-A0A843D1C7-F1
#
_cell.length_a   1.000
_cell.length_b   1.000
_cell.length_c   1.000
_cell.angle_alpha   90.00
_cell.angle_beta   90.00
_cell.angle_gamma   90.00
#
_symmetry.space_group_name_H-M   'P 1'
#
loop_
_entity.id
_entity.type
_entity.pdbx_description
1 polymer ?
#
loop_
_entity_poly.entity_id
_entity_poly.type
_entity_poly.pdbx_seq_one_letter_code
_entity_poly.pdbx_strand_id
1 'polypeptide(L)' 'EGEGHTFVNALVEELLLDDEVDVAKYVIEFQFSDPEMTVTMKPNASKDAAAAVLEAAKRINARCDDLLSCLKN' A
#
# COMPACT_ATOMS: atom_id res chain seq x y z
N GLU A 1 -1.10 12.22 15.16
CA GLU A 1 -2.27 11.31 15.14
C GLU A 1 -2.95 11.47 13.79
N GLY A 2 -3.02 10.41 12.98
CA GLY A 2 -3.53 10.48 11.59
C GLY A 2 -2.63 9.85 10.52
N GLU A 3 -1.33 9.65 10.81
CA GLU A 3 -0.38 9.09 9.82
C GLU A 3 -0.67 7.65 9.43
N GLY A 4 -1.21 6.83 10.34
CA GLY A 4 -1.63 5.47 10.05
C GLY A 4 -2.66 5.41 8.91
N HIS A 5 -3.60 6.36 8.87
CA HIS A 5 -4.55 6.48 7.77
C HIS A 5 -3.86 6.91 6.46
N THR A 6 -3.00 7.91 6.52
CA THR A 6 -2.35 8.47 5.32
C THR A 6 -1.49 7.44 4.61
N PHE A 7 -0.64 6.72 5.36
CA PHE A 7 0.24 5.71 4.78
C PHE A 7 -0.55 4.49 4.29
N VAL A 8 -1.47 3.96 5.09
CA VAL A 8 -2.22 2.76 4.70
C VAL A 8 -3.17 3.05 3.53
N ASN A 9 -3.73 4.26 3.44
CA ASN A 9 -4.51 4.67 2.28
C ASN A 9 -3.65 4.66 1.00
N ALA A 10 -2.47 5.29 1.03
CA ALA A 10 -1.55 5.29 -0.09
C ALA A 10 -1.09 3.87 -0.47
N LEU A 11 -0.87 3.00 0.53
CA LEU A 11 -0.49 1.61 0.31
C LEU A 11 -1.61 0.79 -0.36
N VAL A 12 -2.86 0.97 0.06
CA VAL A 12 -4.01 0.33 -0.58
C VAL A 12 -4.17 0.82 -2.02
N GLU A 13 -4.07 2.12 -2.26
CA GLU A 13 -4.12 2.69 -3.61
C GLU A 13 -3.03 2.09 -4.52
N GLU A 14 -1.80 1.97 -4.02
CA GLU A 14 -0.69 1.36 -4.78
C GLU A 14 -0.85 -0.13 -5.02
N LEU A 15 -1.52 -0.85 -4.13
CA LEU A 15 -1.86 -2.26 -4.33
C LEU A 15 -2.96 -2.46 -5.36
N LEU A 16 -3.92 -1.55 -5.42
CA LEU A 16 -5.00 -1.60 -6.43
C LEU A 16 -4.50 -1.31 -7.85
N LEU A 17 -3.29 -0.77 -8.01
CA LEU A 17 -2.61 -0.66 -9.31
C LEU A 17 -1.99 -1.98 -9.78
N ASP A 18 -1.94 -2.99 -8.92
CA ASP A 18 -1.37 -4.30 -9.23
C ASP A 18 -2.46 -5.22 -9.80
N ASP A 19 -2.34 -5.57 -11.08
CA ASP A 19 -3.34 -6.39 -11.77
C ASP A 19 -3.48 -7.81 -11.18
N GLU A 20 -2.53 -8.28 -10.37
CA GLU A 20 -2.62 -9.58 -9.69
C GLU A 20 -3.38 -9.52 -8.35
N VAL A 21 -3.59 -8.31 -7.81
CA VAL A 21 -4.37 -8.10 -6.58
C VAL A 21 -5.86 -8.21 -6.90
N ASP A 22 -6.58 -8.95 -6.05
CA ASP A 22 -8.03 -9.15 -6.14
C ASP A 22 -8.79 -8.22 -5.18
N VAL A 23 -8.35 -8.18 -3.92
CA VAL A 23 -8.89 -7.27 -2.90
C VAL A 23 -7.73 -6.62 -2.17
N ALA A 24 -7.81 -5.30 -1.98
CA ALA A 24 -7.00 -4.56 -1.02
C ALA A 24 -7.90 -3.57 -0.28
N LYS A 25 -7.99 -3.73 1.05
CA LYS A 25 -8.74 -2.81 1.91
C LYS A 25 -8.12 -2.76 3.29
N TYR A 26 -8.41 -1.69 4.02
CA TYR A 26 -8.09 -1.60 5.44
C TYR A 26 -9.31 -1.17 6.25
N VAL A 27 -9.32 -1.56 7.52
CA VAL A 27 -10.33 -1.19 8.51
C VAL A 27 -9.60 -0.72 9.76
N ILE A 28 -10.14 0.32 10.39
CA ILE A 28 -9.74 0.71 11.74
C ILE A 28 -10.98 0.57 12.62
N GLU A 29 -11.01 -0.44 13.48
CA GLU A 29 -12.18 -0.70 14.32
C GLU A 29 -12.39 0.37 15.39
N PHE A 30 -11.31 0.96 15.92
CA PHE A 30 -11.36 2.02 16.92
C PHE A 30 -10.39 3.16 16.56
N GLN A 31 -10.72 4.42 16.83
CA GLN A 31 -9.86 5.57 16.45
C GLN A 31 -8.42 5.53 17.00
N PHE A 32 -8.17 4.69 17.99
CA PHE A 32 -6.87 4.47 18.65
C PHE A 32 -6.30 3.06 18.40
N SER A 33 -6.93 2.24 17.54
CA SER A 33 -6.40 0.94 17.16
C SER A 33 -5.49 1.05 15.94
N ASP A 34 -4.57 0.10 15.82
CA ASP A 34 -3.81 -0.08 14.60
C ASP A 34 -4.75 -0.43 13.42
N PRO A 35 -4.40 -0.03 12.19
CA PRO A 35 -5.15 -0.42 11.00
C PRO A 35 -4.94 -1.90 10.70
N GLU A 36 -6.04 -2.60 10.44
CA GLU A 36 -6.02 -3.98 9.93
C GLU A 36 -6.22 -3.98 8.43
N MET A 37 -5.35 -4.69 7.71
CA MET A 37 -5.34 -4.71 6.26
C MET A 37 -5.61 -6.12 5.73
N THR A 38 -6.52 -6.21 4.77
CA THR A 38 -6.81 -7.45 4.05
C THR A 38 -6.37 -7.31 2.61
N VAL A 39 -5.50 -8.21 2.18
CA VAL A 39 -5.04 -8.33 0.80
C VAL A 39 -5.31 -9.75 0.32
N THR A 40 -5.99 -9.89 -0.81
CA THR A 40 -6.14 -11.17 -1.51
C THR A 40 -5.60 -11.06 -2.91
N MET A 41 -4.98 -12.14 -3.37
CA MET A 41 -4.45 -12.27 -4.72
C MET A 41 -5.44 -13.03 -5.60
N LYS A 42 -5.43 -12.76 -6.90
CA LYS A 42 -6.21 -13.54 -7.87
C LYS A 42 -5.75 -15.01 -7.86
N PRO A 43 -6.63 -15.98 -8.20
CA PRO A 43 -6.30 -17.41 -8.14
C PRO A 43 -5.08 -17.85 -8.96
N ASN A 44 -4.70 -17.06 -9.97
CA ASN A 44 -3.59 -17.31 -10.89
C ASN A 44 -2.45 -16.28 -10.73
N ALA A 45 -2.41 -15.54 -9.62
CA ALA A 45 -1.32 -14.62 -9.33
C ALA A 45 0.03 -15.34 -9.29
N SER A 46 1.05 -14.71 -9.84
CA SER A 46 2.42 -15.22 -9.85
C SER A 46 3.15 -14.94 -8.54
N LYS A 47 2.66 -13.97 -7.75
CA LYS A 47 3.19 -13.61 -6.43
C LYS A 47 2.14 -13.71 -5.33
N ASP A 48 2.62 -13.80 -4.09
CA ASP A 48 1.77 -13.80 -2.91
C ASP A 48 1.44 -12.37 -2.42
N ALA A 49 0.50 -12.29 -1.48
CA ALA A 49 0.05 -11.01 -0.93
C ALA A 49 1.18 -10.23 -0.23
N ALA A 50 2.13 -10.92 0.42
CA ALA A 50 3.23 -10.27 1.11
C ALA A 50 4.20 -9.62 0.10
N ALA A 51 4.48 -10.30 -1.01
CA ALA A 51 5.27 -9.77 -2.12
C ALA A 51 4.58 -8.56 -2.76
N ALA A 52 3.27 -8.62 -3.00
CA ALA A 52 2.50 -7.48 -3.52
C ALA A 52 2.58 -6.26 -2.58
N VAL A 53 2.44 -6.45 -1.27
CA VAL A 53 2.57 -5.38 -0.26
C VAL A 53 3.97 -4.77 -0.28
N LEU A 54 5.01 -5.61 -0.34
CA LEU A 54 6.39 -5.14 -0.39
C LEU A 54 6.68 -4.32 -1.65
N GLU A 55 6.18 -4.76 -2.80
CA GLU A 55 6.34 -4.03 -4.06
C GLU A 55 5.60 -2.69 -4.06
N ALA A 56 4.38 -2.64 -3.54
CA ALA A 56 3.63 -1.40 -3.37
C ALA A 56 4.39 -0.41 -2.47
N ALA A 57 4.90 -0.87 -1.32
CA ALA A 57 5.70 -0.03 -0.43
C ALA A 57 6.99 0.48 -1.11
N LYS A 58 7.67 -0.36 -1.92
CA LYS A 58 8.84 0.07 -2.71
C LYS A 58 8.47 1.14 -3.73
N ARG A 59 7.31 1.04 -4.40
CA ARG A 59 6.83 2.06 -5.34
C ARG A 59 6.58 3.40 -4.64
N ILE A 60 5.97 3.38 -3.45
CA ILE A 60 5.77 4.60 -2.64
C ILE A 60 7.11 5.27 -2.36
N ASN A 61 8.08 4.51 -1.86
CA ASN A 61 9.40 5.05 -1.54
C ASN A 61 10.08 5.66 -2.78
N ALA A 62 10.06 4.97 -3.92
CA ALA A 62 10.63 5.48 -5.16
C ALA A 62 9.99 6.81 -5.60
N ARG A 63 8.66 6.94 -5.50
CA ARG A 63 7.95 8.19 -5.82
C ARG A 63 8.31 9.33 -4.85
N CYS A 64 8.52 9.02 -3.57
CA CYS A 64 9.00 10.00 -2.60
C CYS A 64 10.43 10.47 -2.94
N ASP A 65 11.31 9.55 -3.33
CA ASP A 65 12.68 9.88 -3.76
C ASP A 65 12.68 10.77 -5.01
N ASP A 66 11.85 10.43 -6.00
CA ASP A 66 11.66 11.22 -7.22
C ASP A 66 11.18 12.64 -6.88
N LEU A 67 10.15 12.77 -6.03
CA LEU A 67 9.63 14.06 -5.60
C LEU A 67 10.69 14.90 -4.88
N LEU A 68 11.45 14.29 -3.96
CA LEU A 68 12.54 14.96 -3.25
C LEU A 68 13.65 15.41 -4.21
N SER A 69 13.92 14.65 -5.27
CA SER A 69 14.89 15.05 -6.30
C SER A 69 14.42 16.28 -7.08
N CYS A 70 13.12 16.39 -7.38
CA CYS A 70 12.54 17.54 -8.06
C CYS A 70 12.60 18.81 -7.20
N LEU A 71 12.45 18.69 -5.88
CA LEU A 71 12.45 19.82 -4.94
C LEU A 71 13.86 20.32 -4.56
N LYS A 72 14.89 19.50 -4.76
CA LYS A 72 16.30 19.85 -4.50
C LYS A 72 17.00 20.50 -5.69
N ASN A 73 16.31 20.60 -6.83
CA ASN A 73 16.73 21.36 -8.01
C ASN A 73 16.06 22.75 -8.02
#